data_AF-A0A4U5MB93-F1
#
_entry.id   AF-A0A4U5MB93-F1
#
_cell.length_a   1.000
_cell.length_b   1.000
_cell.length_c   1.000
_cell.angle_alpha   90.00
_cell.angle_beta   90.00
_cell.angle_gamma   90.00
#
_symmetry.space_group_name_H-M   'P 1'
#
loop_
_entity.id
_entity.type
_entity.pdbx_description
1 polymer ?
#
loop_
_entity_poly.entity_id
_entity_poly.type
_entity_poly.pdbx_seq_one_letter_code
_entity_poly.pdbx_strand_id
1 'polypeptide(L)'
;MELLRGRETSAGMTSKIKWNTGQLFRPQTPPVSGTDRPITCSGAVINENTSLNPALIKNVRKRMTCMNKHIAKYKKANTSLVRENAYLKNRQAWMTKSQKRQKKTLVYLKHKYNELTDKATGLSNLLMESYAQLQERNTELEASNAQLRERNAVLENESNARDEVNKENGHELDQAKI
;
A
#
# COMPACT_ATOMS: atom_id res chain seq x y z
N MET A 1 20.29 27.09 -4.30
CA MET A 1 20.58 25.69 -3.96
C MET A 1 19.76 24.80 -4.87
N GLU A 2 20.37 24.35 -5.96
CA GLU A 2 19.78 23.41 -6.91
C GLU A 2 19.94 21.98 -6.39
N LEU A 3 18.86 21.20 -6.32
CA LEU A 3 18.93 19.75 -6.36
C LEU A 3 17.79 19.21 -7.22
N LEU A 4 18.09 19.09 -8.51
CA LEU A 4 17.32 18.36 -9.51
C LEU A 4 17.97 16.99 -9.76
N ARG A 5 17.10 15.99 -9.99
CA ARG A 5 17.33 14.69 -10.64
C ARG A 5 17.88 13.55 -9.78
N GLY A 6 16.95 12.86 -9.10
CA GLY A 6 17.07 11.42 -8.89
C GLY A 6 16.92 10.70 -10.24
N ARG A 7 18.01 10.08 -10.71
CA ARG A 7 18.01 9.21 -11.89
C ARG A 7 17.56 7.82 -11.46
N GLU A 8 16.44 7.39 -12.02
CA GLU A 8 16.03 6.00 -12.08
C GLU A 8 17.09 5.18 -12.83
N THR A 9 17.47 4.02 -12.30
CA THR A 9 17.85 2.82 -13.06
C THR A 9 17.71 1.60 -12.14
N SER A 10 16.47 1.17 -11.84
CA SER A 10 16.26 -0.21 -11.40
C SER A 10 16.26 -1.10 -12.65
N ALA A 11 17.45 -1.51 -13.07
CA ALA A 11 17.58 -2.59 -14.04
C ALA A 11 16.90 -3.84 -13.46
N GLY A 12 15.85 -4.30 -14.15
CA GLY A 12 15.05 -5.42 -13.74
C GLY A 12 15.86 -6.71 -13.68
N MET A 13 15.76 -7.42 -12.56
CA MET A 13 15.88 -8.87 -12.53
C MET A 13 14.60 -9.42 -11.90
N THR A 14 13.55 -9.55 -12.71
CA THR A 14 12.38 -10.37 -12.41
C THR A 14 12.76 -11.84 -12.57
N SER A 15 13.47 -12.41 -11.60
CA SER A 15 13.56 -13.86 -11.50
C SER A 15 12.20 -14.40 -11.03
N LYS A 16 11.33 -14.72 -11.99
CA LYS A 16 10.14 -15.55 -11.76
C LYS A 16 10.60 -16.93 -11.31
N ILE A 17 10.81 -17.11 -10.01
CA ILE A 17 10.92 -18.44 -9.42
C ILE A 17 9.52 -19.05 -9.44
N LYS A 18 9.27 -19.83 -10.49
CA LYS A 18 8.08 -20.65 -10.66
C LYS A 18 8.19 -21.82 -9.68
N TRP A 19 7.53 -21.72 -8.54
CA TRP A 19 7.40 -22.84 -7.61
C TRP A 19 6.43 -23.86 -8.24
N ASN A 20 6.96 -24.94 -8.81
CA ASN A 20 6.16 -26.09 -9.20
C ASN A 20 5.70 -26.81 -7.92
N THR A 21 4.51 -26.49 -7.43
CA THR A 21 3.82 -27.10 -6.29
C THR A 21 3.26 -28.50 -6.58
N GLY A 22 3.96 -29.32 -7.37
CA GLY A 22 3.40 -30.56 -7.92
C GLY A 22 4.33 -31.77 -7.99
N GLN A 23 5.49 -31.76 -7.34
CA GLN A 23 6.31 -32.97 -7.24
C GLN A 23 6.51 -33.36 -5.79
N LEU A 24 5.68 -34.31 -5.35
CA LEU A 24 5.99 -35.22 -4.25
C LEU A 24 7.48 -35.59 -4.34
N PHE A 25 8.22 -35.39 -3.27
CA PHE A 25 9.54 -35.99 -3.08
C PHE A 25 9.37 -37.53 -3.19
N ARG A 26 9.55 -38.09 -4.38
CA ARG A 26 9.89 -39.50 -4.52
C ARG A 26 11.33 -39.65 -4.06
N PRO A 27 11.65 -40.58 -3.16
CA PRO A 27 13.04 -40.94 -2.90
C PRO A 27 13.66 -41.39 -4.23
N GLN A 28 14.63 -40.65 -4.74
CA GLN A 28 15.43 -41.12 -5.87
C GLN A 28 16.23 -42.33 -5.38
N THR A 29 15.89 -43.51 -5.88
CA THR A 29 16.80 -44.65 -5.91
C THR A 29 18.02 -44.26 -6.74
N PRO A 30 19.25 -44.49 -6.26
CA PRO A 30 20.46 -44.16 -7.02
C PRO A 30 20.50 -44.96 -8.34
N PRO A 31 21.13 -44.42 -9.41
CA PRO A 31 21.24 -45.11 -10.67
C PRO A 31 22.05 -46.40 -10.49
N VAL A 32 21.47 -47.51 -10.92
CA VAL A 32 22.15 -48.79 -11.05
C VAL A 32 23.16 -48.64 -12.20
N SER A 33 24.39 -48.26 -11.83
CA SER A 33 25.53 -48.31 -12.73
C SER A 33 25.95 -49.78 -12.84
N GLY A 34 25.64 -50.38 -13.99
CA GLY A 34 25.96 -51.75 -14.33
C GLY A 34 27.48 -51.99 -14.28
N THR A 35 27.88 -52.75 -13.27
CA THR A 35 28.96 -53.73 -13.38
C THR A 35 28.53 -54.95 -12.59
N ASP A 36 27.59 -55.71 -13.14
CA ASP A 36 27.30 -57.07 -12.72
C ASP A 36 28.54 -57.93 -13.01
N ARG A 37 29.47 -57.96 -12.06
CA ARG A 37 30.26 -59.17 -11.85
C ARG A 37 29.47 -60.00 -10.87
N PRO A 38 29.06 -61.23 -11.22
CA PRO A 38 28.55 -62.15 -10.22
C PRO A 38 29.68 -62.37 -9.23
N ILE A 39 29.50 -61.91 -7.99
CA ILE A 39 30.28 -62.47 -6.89
C ILE A 39 29.79 -63.90 -6.79
N THR A 40 30.53 -64.82 -7.41
CA THR A 40 30.39 -66.25 -7.15
C THR A 40 30.65 -66.45 -5.67
N CYS A 41 29.59 -66.48 -4.89
CA CYS A 41 29.60 -67.04 -3.54
C CYS A 41 29.71 -68.55 -3.70
N SER A 42 30.91 -69.03 -4.07
CA SER A 42 31.28 -70.41 -3.86
C SER A 42 31.08 -70.66 -2.38
N GLY A 43 30.05 -71.43 -2.03
CA GLY A 43 29.70 -71.79 -0.67
C GLY A 43 30.89 -72.49 -0.02
N ALA A 44 31.68 -71.74 0.74
CA ALA A 44 32.55 -72.33 1.74
C ALA A 44 31.63 -72.89 2.81
N VAL A 45 31.57 -74.22 2.87
CA VAL A 45 30.96 -74.98 3.96
C VAL A 45 31.43 -74.39 5.28
N ILE A 46 30.50 -73.77 6.02
CA ILE A 46 30.79 -73.20 7.33
C ILE A 46 30.90 -74.39 8.28
N ASN A 47 32.12 -74.90 8.45
CA ASN A 47 32.45 -75.73 9.60
C ASN A 47 32.35 -74.84 10.85
N GLU A 48 31.53 -75.27 11.81
CA GLU A 48 31.17 -74.57 13.06
C GLU A 48 32.36 -74.20 13.97
N ASN A 49 33.60 -74.56 13.60
CA ASN A 49 34.82 -74.21 14.34
C ASN A 49 35.78 -73.23 13.63
N THR A 50 35.35 -72.55 12.56
CA THR A 50 36.23 -71.60 11.84
C THR A 50 36.19 -70.21 12.50
N SER A 51 37.12 -69.94 13.42
CA SER A 51 37.34 -68.57 13.91
C SER A 51 37.63 -67.64 12.72
N LEU A 52 36.83 -66.59 12.57
CA LEU A 52 37.01 -65.59 11.50
C LEU A 52 38.45 -65.07 11.51
N ASN A 53 39.10 -65.04 10.35
CA ASN A 53 40.47 -64.54 10.20
C ASN A 53 40.60 -63.15 10.89
N PRO A 54 41.50 -62.97 11.87
CA PRO A 54 41.66 -61.72 12.62
C PRO A 54 41.86 -60.48 11.73
N ALA A 55 42.47 -60.62 10.55
CA ALA A 55 42.66 -59.53 9.59
C ALA A 55 41.33 -59.05 8.99
N LEU A 56 40.42 -59.97 8.67
CA LEU A 56 39.08 -59.64 8.15
C LEU A 56 38.26 -58.91 9.21
N ILE A 57 38.30 -59.38 10.46
CA ILE A 57 37.64 -58.74 11.61
C ILE A 57 38.16 -57.30 11.77
N LYS A 58 39.49 -57.10 11.73
CA LYS A 58 40.14 -55.78 11.84
C LYS A 58 39.67 -54.83 10.73
N ASN A 59 39.59 -55.32 9.49
CA ASN A 59 39.15 -54.53 8.34
C ASN A 59 37.66 -54.14 8.42
N VAL A 60 36.80 -55.06 8.86
CA VAL A 60 35.37 -54.76 9.08
C VAL A 60 35.20 -53.72 10.19
N ARG A 61 35.91 -53.86 11.32
CA ARG A 61 35.89 -52.86 12.41
C ARG A 61 36.35 -51.48 11.93
N LYS A 62 37.41 -51.42 11.12
CA LYS A 62 37.90 -50.14 10.54
C LYS A 62 36.86 -49.50 9.62
N ARG A 63 36.17 -50.28 8.78
CA ARG A 63 35.09 -49.77 7.93
C ARG A 63 33.89 -49.29 8.75
N MET A 64 33.48 -50.05 9.76
CA MET A 64 32.38 -49.69 10.64
C MET A 64 32.65 -48.39 11.42
N THR A 65 33.87 -48.21 11.94
CA THR A 65 34.24 -46.96 12.61
C THR A 65 34.28 -45.76 11.66
N CYS A 66 34.75 -45.95 10.43
CA CYS A 66 34.69 -44.92 9.38
C CYS A 66 33.24 -44.53 9.06
N MET A 67 32.37 -45.51 8.80
CA MET A 67 30.94 -45.28 8.55
C MET A 67 30.26 -44.56 9.73
N ASN A 68 30.54 -44.96 10.96
CA ASN A 68 29.98 -44.31 12.15
C ASN A 68 30.37 -42.83 12.25
N LYS A 69 31.60 -42.46 11.86
CA LYS A 69 32.02 -41.05 11.77
C LYS A 69 31.20 -40.27 10.74
N HIS A 70 30.96 -40.84 9.56
CA HIS A 70 30.10 -40.23 8.54
C HIS A 70 28.65 -40.08 9.02
N ILE A 71 28.08 -41.14 9.63
CA ILE A 71 26.73 -41.11 10.21
C ILE A 71 26.61 -39.99 11.24
N ALA A 72 27.58 -39.85 12.15
CA ALA A 72 27.58 -38.78 13.14
C ALA A 72 27.64 -37.38 12.50
N LYS A 73 28.48 -37.21 11.46
CA LYS A 73 28.57 -35.94 10.71
C LYS A 73 27.24 -35.57 10.06
N TYR A 74 26.60 -36.52 9.37
CA TYR A 74 25.31 -36.27 8.73
C TYR A 74 24.17 -36.04 9.72
N LYS A 75 24.16 -36.75 10.86
CA LYS A 75 23.19 -36.49 11.94
C LYS A 75 23.31 -35.05 12.46
N LYS A 76 24.53 -34.56 12.70
CA LYS A 76 24.76 -33.18 13.14
C LYS A 76 24.28 -32.16 12.11
N ALA A 77 24.61 -32.36 10.83
CA ALA A 77 24.17 -31.48 9.76
C ALA A 77 22.63 -31.49 9.62
N ASN A 78 22.00 -32.66 9.68
CA ASN A 78 20.55 -32.78 9.58
C ASN A 78 19.83 -32.07 10.75
N THR A 79 20.33 -32.21 11.98
CA THR A 79 19.79 -31.46 13.13
C THR A 79 19.89 -29.95 12.93
N SER A 80 20.99 -29.45 12.34
CA SER A 80 21.13 -28.03 12.02
C SER A 80 20.10 -27.59 10.97
N LEU A 81 19.94 -28.34 9.88
CA LEU A 81 19.00 -28.04 8.80
C LEU A 81 17.54 -28.09 9.28
N VAL A 82 17.19 -29.01 10.17
CA VAL A 82 15.84 -29.08 10.76
C VAL A 82 15.54 -27.81 11.57
N ARG A 83 16.50 -27.32 12.37
CA ARG A 83 16.35 -26.08 13.13
C ARG A 83 16.21 -24.86 12.23
N GLU A 84 17.04 -24.78 11.20
CA GLU A 84 16.98 -23.68 10.23
C GLU A 84 15.66 -23.67 9.46
N ASN A 85 15.18 -24.84 9.01
CA ASN A 85 13.88 -24.96 8.36
C ASN A 85 12.73 -24.50 9.28
N ALA A 86 12.78 -24.84 10.57
CA ALA A 86 11.78 -24.36 11.54
C ALA A 86 11.82 -22.84 11.68
N TYR A 87 13.03 -22.26 11.79
CA TYR A 87 13.21 -20.81 11.83
C TYR A 87 12.66 -20.11 10.58
N LEU A 88 12.97 -20.63 9.38
CA LEU A 88 12.52 -20.06 8.12
C LEU A 88 10.99 -20.14 7.96
N LYS A 89 10.36 -21.26 8.35
CA LYS A 89 8.89 -21.39 8.37
C LYS A 89 8.25 -20.36 9.29
N ASN A 90 8.79 -20.18 10.49
CA ASN A 90 8.29 -19.17 11.44
C ASN A 90 8.45 -17.75 10.90
N ARG A 91 9.61 -17.44 10.29
CA ARG A 91 9.86 -16.14 9.67
C ARG A 91 8.90 -15.88 8.50
N GLN A 92 8.64 -16.88 7.66
CA GLN A 92 7.68 -16.77 6.57
C GLN A 92 6.27 -16.48 7.10
N ALA A 93 5.82 -17.21 8.12
CA ALA A 93 4.51 -16.99 8.74
C ALA A 93 4.37 -15.57 9.32
N TRP A 94 5.44 -15.04 9.94
CA TRP A 94 5.46 -13.66 10.43
C TRP A 94 5.34 -12.64 9.30
N MET A 95 6.11 -12.82 8.22
CA MET A 95 6.04 -11.94 7.04
C MET A 95 4.64 -11.93 6.42
N THR A 96 4.00 -13.09 6.27
CA THR A 96 2.63 -13.18 5.74
C THR A 96 1.63 -12.44 6.64
N LYS A 97 1.74 -12.56 7.96
CA LYS A 97 0.89 -11.81 8.91
C LYS A 97 1.13 -10.30 8.79
N SER A 98 2.38 -9.87 8.69
CA SER A 98 2.75 -8.46 8.52
C SER A 98 2.18 -7.88 7.23
N GLN A 99 2.36 -8.57 6.10
CA GLN A 99 1.78 -8.16 4.81
C GLN A 99 0.26 -8.07 4.85
N LYS A 100 -0.42 -9.00 5.53
CA LYS A 100 -1.89 -8.93 5.70
C LYS A 100 -2.31 -7.70 6.49
N ARG A 101 -1.57 -7.32 7.54
CA ARG A 101 -1.81 -6.10 8.32
C ARG A 101 -1.60 -4.85 7.44
N GLN A 102 -0.48 -4.78 6.73
CA GLN A 102 -0.18 -3.67 5.81
C GLN A 102 -1.26 -3.49 4.74
N LYS A 103 -1.74 -4.57 4.12
CA LYS A 103 -2.84 -4.52 3.14
C LYS A 103 -4.13 -3.94 3.75
N LYS A 104 -4.49 -4.35 4.97
CA LYS A 104 -5.66 -3.80 5.68
C LYS A 104 -5.50 -2.31 5.96
N THR A 105 -4.33 -1.90 6.45
CA THR A 105 -4.03 -0.49 6.68
C THR A 105 -4.11 0.33 5.41
N LEU A 106 -3.58 -0.19 4.29
CA LEU A 106 -3.65 0.49 3.00
C LEU A 106 -5.09 0.70 2.52
N VAL A 107 -5.95 -0.31 2.65
CA VAL A 107 -7.38 -0.20 2.30
C VAL A 107 -8.07 0.86 3.17
N TYR A 108 -7.81 0.83 4.49
CA TYR A 108 -8.37 1.82 5.42
C TYR A 108 -7.94 3.25 5.06
N LEU A 109 -6.64 3.46 4.81
CA LEU A 109 -6.11 4.77 4.43
C LEU A 109 -6.67 5.27 3.09
N LYS A 110 -6.80 4.38 2.10
CA LYS A 110 -7.42 4.72 0.81
C LYS A 110 -8.87 5.14 0.98
N HIS A 111 -9.64 4.43 1.81
CA HIS A 111 -11.02 4.79 2.07
C HIS A 111 -11.12 6.14 2.79
N LYS A 112 -10.28 6.38 3.81
CA LYS A 112 -10.23 7.67 4.52
C LYS A 112 -9.81 8.83 3.63
N TYR A 113 -8.87 8.60 2.72
CA TYR A 113 -8.47 9.59 1.73
C TYR A 113 -9.67 9.99 0.85
N ASN A 114 -10.35 9.01 0.26
CA ASN A 114 -11.53 9.28 -0.57
C ASN A 114 -12.63 10.02 0.22
N GLU A 115 -12.94 9.59 1.45
CA GLU A 115 -13.92 10.26 2.32
C GLU A 115 -13.57 11.75 2.56
N LEU A 116 -12.28 12.05 2.78
CA LEU A 116 -11.81 13.42 2.94
C LEU A 116 -11.87 14.21 1.64
N THR A 117 -11.55 13.59 0.50
CA THR A 117 -11.69 14.21 -0.82
C THR A 117 -13.15 14.56 -1.13
N ASP A 118 -14.08 13.64 -0.86
CA ASP A 118 -15.51 13.87 -1.08
C ASP A 118 -16.04 15.00 -0.18
N LYS A 119 -15.60 15.05 1.08
CA LYS A 119 -15.95 16.15 2.00
C LYS A 119 -15.37 17.49 1.55
N ALA A 120 -14.10 17.51 1.13
CA ALA A 120 -13.44 18.73 0.67
C ALA A 120 -14.08 19.29 -0.60
N THR A 121 -14.41 18.43 -1.56
CA THR A 121 -15.13 18.82 -2.78
C THR A 121 -16.54 19.32 -2.47
N GLY A 122 -17.27 18.64 -1.57
CA GLY A 122 -18.57 19.11 -1.09
C GLY A 122 -18.52 20.50 -0.44
N LEU A 123 -17.56 20.75 0.45
CA LEU A 123 -17.37 22.06 1.08
C LEU A 123 -16.98 23.14 0.05
N SER A 124 -16.14 22.81 -0.92
CA SER A 124 -15.77 23.75 -1.99
C SER A 124 -16.98 24.16 -2.83
N ASN A 125 -17.86 23.21 -3.15
CA ASN A 125 -19.07 23.50 -3.93
C ASN A 125 -20.03 24.40 -3.14
N LEU A 126 -20.27 24.09 -1.86
CA LEU A 126 -21.11 24.93 -0.99
C LEU A 126 -20.58 26.36 -0.87
N LEU A 127 -19.25 26.52 -0.78
CA LEU A 127 -18.63 27.85 -0.72
C LEU A 127 -18.85 28.62 -2.02
N MET A 128 -18.69 27.94 -3.17
CA MET A 128 -18.91 28.55 -4.49
C MET A 128 -20.37 28.95 -4.71
N GLU A 129 -21.31 28.10 -4.31
CA GLU A 129 -22.76 28.40 -4.36
C GLU A 129 -23.11 29.60 -3.47
N SER A 130 -22.59 29.63 -2.23
CA SER A 130 -22.80 30.75 -1.31
C SER A 130 -22.23 32.05 -1.87
N TYR A 131 -21.06 32.01 -2.51
CA TYR A 131 -20.45 33.19 -3.12
C TYR A 131 -21.30 33.71 -4.29
N ALA A 132 -21.80 32.81 -5.14
CA ALA A 132 -22.68 33.18 -6.25
C ALA A 132 -23.98 33.85 -5.76
N GLN A 133 -24.61 33.29 -4.73
CA GLN A 133 -25.83 33.86 -4.13
C GLN A 133 -25.59 35.25 -3.51
N LEU A 134 -24.47 35.42 -2.81
CA LEU A 134 -24.11 36.73 -2.23
C LEU A 134 -23.83 37.76 -3.31
N GLN A 135 -23.18 37.36 -4.40
CA GLN A 135 -22.91 38.25 -5.53
C GLN A 135 -24.22 38.71 -6.20
N GLU A 136 -25.16 37.79 -6.44
CA GLU A 136 -26.49 38.12 -6.96
C GLU A 136 -27.23 39.10 -6.04
N ARG A 137 -27.30 38.81 -4.75
CA ARG A 137 -27.92 39.72 -3.76
C ARG A 137 -27.29 41.09 -3.71
N ASN A 138 -25.97 41.19 -3.83
CA ASN A 138 -25.28 42.49 -3.89
C ASN A 138 -25.68 43.27 -5.14
N THR A 139 -25.76 42.62 -6.30
CA THR A 139 -26.20 43.30 -7.54
C THR A 139 -27.65 43.79 -7.45
N GLU A 140 -28.55 43.02 -6.86
CA GLU A 140 -29.94 43.44 -6.62
C GLU A 140 -30.02 44.65 -5.68
N LEU A 141 -29.24 44.65 -4.59
CA LEU A 141 -29.19 45.76 -3.63
C LEU A 141 -28.60 47.03 -4.25
N GLU A 142 -27.56 46.90 -5.08
CA GLU A 142 -26.98 48.03 -5.82
C GLU A 142 -28.00 48.65 -6.77
N ALA A 143 -28.74 47.83 -7.52
CA ALA A 143 -29.80 48.27 -8.42
C ALA A 143 -30.95 48.97 -7.66
N SER A 144 -31.42 48.38 -6.57
CA SER A 144 -32.46 48.96 -5.70
C SER A 144 -32.02 50.30 -5.10
N ASN A 145 -30.78 50.38 -4.60
CA ASN A 145 -30.22 51.61 -4.08
C ASN A 145 -30.09 52.71 -5.15
N ALA A 146 -29.77 52.35 -6.40
CA ALA A 146 -29.75 53.30 -7.50
C ALA A 146 -31.14 53.89 -7.77
N GLN A 147 -32.18 53.05 -7.81
CA GLN A 147 -33.57 53.51 -7.98
C GLN A 147 -34.03 54.42 -6.83
N LEU A 148 -33.65 54.11 -5.59
CA LEU A 148 -33.96 54.96 -4.44
C LEU A 148 -33.27 56.33 -4.53
N ARG A 149 -32.01 56.38 -4.98
CA ARG A 149 -31.31 57.65 -5.20
C ARG A 149 -32.00 58.49 -6.27
N GLU A 150 -32.41 57.87 -7.37
CA GLU A 150 -33.15 58.55 -8.45
C GLU A 150 -34.48 59.11 -7.94
N ARG A 151 -35.27 58.30 -7.21
CA ARG A 151 -36.54 58.75 -6.62
C ARG A 151 -36.35 59.88 -5.61
N ASN A 152 -35.31 59.81 -4.78
CA ASN A 152 -35.01 60.87 -3.82
C ASN A 152 -34.66 62.19 -4.54
N ALA A 153 -33.89 62.14 -5.62
CA ALA A 153 -33.57 63.33 -6.41
C ALA A 153 -34.81 63.95 -7.05
N VAL A 154 -35.76 63.13 -7.55
CA VAL A 154 -37.04 63.63 -8.06
C VAL A 154 -37.84 64.33 -6.97
N LEU A 155 -37.97 63.71 -5.79
CA LEU A 155 -38.71 64.29 -4.67
C LEU A 155 -38.08 65.59 -4.14
N GLU A 156 -36.75 65.67 -4.11
CA GLU A 156 -36.03 66.87 -3.73
C GLU A 156 -36.29 68.02 -4.72
N ASN A 157 -36.24 67.73 -6.03
CA ASN A 157 -36.58 68.70 -7.06
C ASN A 157 -38.05 69.16 -6.99
N GLU A 158 -38.99 68.22 -6.77
CA GLU A 158 -40.42 68.54 -6.59
C GLU A 158 -40.66 69.39 -5.34
N SER A 159 -39.96 69.11 -4.24
CA SER A 159 -40.03 69.91 -3.01
C SER A 159 -39.55 71.33 -3.26
N ASN A 160 -38.37 71.48 -3.87
CA ASN A 160 -37.80 72.78 -4.19
C ASN A 160 -38.72 73.61 -5.11
N ALA A 161 -39.32 72.98 -6.13
CA ALA A 161 -40.27 73.66 -7.02
C ALA A 161 -41.54 74.14 -6.29
N ARG A 162 -42.07 73.32 -5.36
CA ARG A 162 -43.23 73.73 -4.53
C ARG A 162 -42.88 74.89 -3.60
N ASP A 163 -41.68 74.89 -3.04
CA ASP A 163 -41.20 75.96 -2.17
C ASP A 163 -41.02 77.28 -2.94
N GLU A 164 -40.58 77.24 -4.20
CA GLU A 164 -40.53 78.42 -5.07
C GLU A 164 -41.92 78.98 -5.38
N VAL A 165 -42.87 78.13 -5.81
CA VAL A 165 -44.27 78.55 -6.08
C VAL A 165 -44.93 79.15 -4.84
N ASN A 166 -44.68 78.59 -3.65
CA ASN A 166 -45.21 79.13 -2.40
C ASN A 166 -44.64 80.52 -2.07
N LYS A 167 -43.37 80.78 -2.38
CA LYS A 167 -42.77 82.12 -2.20
C LYS A 167 -43.39 83.14 -3.16
N GLU A 168 -43.57 82.78 -4.43
CA GLU A 168 -44.21 83.64 -5.42
C GLU A 168 -45.64 84.01 -5.01
N ASN A 169 -46.46 83.02 -4.62
CA ASN A 169 -47.83 83.26 -4.16
C ASN A 169 -47.91 84.11 -2.88
N GLY A 170 -46.94 83.98 -1.97
CA GLY A 170 -46.84 84.84 -0.78
C GLY A 170 -46.58 86.31 -1.14
N HIS A 171 -45.71 86.56 -2.12
CA HIS A 171 -45.44 87.90 -2.61
C HIS A 171 -46.63 88.52 -3.37
N GLU A 172 -47.37 87.74 -4.16
CA GLU A 172 -48.59 88.22 -4.83
C GLU A 172 -49.71 88.58 -3.85
N LEU A 173 -49.92 87.77 -2.80
CA LEU A 173 -50.93 88.05 -1.76
C LEU A 173 -50.60 89.30 -0.92
N ASP A 174 -49.32 89.58 -0.70
CA ASP A 174 -48.89 90.80 -0.01
C ASP A 174 -49.04 92.05 -0.89
N GLN A 175 -48.84 91.93 -2.21
CA GLN A 175 -49.10 93.02 -3.16
C GLN A 175 -50.60 93.30 -3.34
N ALA A 176 -51.47 92.29 -3.24
CA ALA A 176 -52.92 92.44 -3.39
C ALA A 176 -53.64 93.04 -2.15
N LYS A 177 -52.93 93.26 -1.03
CA LYS A 177 -53.49 93.83 0.22
C LYS A 177 -53.21 95.33 0.41
N ILE A 178 -52.56 95.98 -0.55
CA ILE A 178 -52.29 97.43 -0.60
C ILE A 178 -53.33 98.10 -1.49
#